data_AF-A0AAW7HHW7-F1
#
_entry.id   AF-A0AAW7HHW7-F1
#
_cell.length_a   1.000
_cell.length_b   1.000
_cell.length_c   1.000
_cell.angle_alpha   90.00
_cell.angle_beta   90.00
_cell.angle_gamma   90.00
#
_symmetry.space_group_name_H-M   'P 1'
#
loop_
_entity.id
_entity.type
_entity.pdbx_description
1 polymer ?
#
loop_
_entity_poly.entity_id
_entity_poly.type
_entity_poly.pdbx_seq_one_letter_code
_entity_poly.pdbx_strand_id
1 'polypeptide(L)'
;MDLRLSRRCPYRRWAMSVNGVSTALIIPKRRGGNSVDVVITSSGGPSSAAVIAACQSFIEGVAPAGADIWVFTPEIVAVDISAKVKPAPGYTLETLQEPVEGACRQVIAPVVPLETLYLIRLTAAISALGGVIDLKILAPSRQYSPRLVGCA
;
A
#
# COMPACT_ATOMS: atom_id res chain seq x y z
N MET A 1 -14.32 8.33 -2.44
CA MET A 1 -13.51 7.89 -3.60
C MET A 1 -13.67 6.38 -3.72
N ASP A 2 -14.43 5.90 -4.71
CA ASP A 2 -14.84 4.49 -4.77
C ASP A 2 -13.74 3.63 -5.41
N LEU A 3 -12.95 2.96 -4.57
CA LEU A 3 -11.87 2.04 -4.99
C LEU A 3 -12.39 0.90 -5.87
N ARG A 4 -13.70 0.62 -5.90
CA ARG A 4 -14.32 -0.39 -6.77
C ARG A 4 -14.25 -0.04 -8.25
N LEU A 5 -14.16 1.24 -8.60
CA LEU A 5 -14.03 1.70 -10.00
C LEU A 5 -12.64 1.40 -10.57
N SER A 6 -11.60 1.39 -9.74
CA SER A 6 -10.21 1.08 -10.17
C SER A 6 -10.07 -0.33 -10.74
N ARG A 7 -10.88 -1.30 -10.27
CA ARG A 7 -10.81 -2.69 -10.72
C ARG A 7 -11.45 -2.93 -12.10
N ARG A 8 -12.31 -2.03 -12.57
CA ARG A 8 -13.04 -2.15 -13.86
C ARG A 8 -12.51 -1.23 -14.96
N CYS A 9 -11.42 -0.50 -14.72
CA CYS A 9 -10.84 0.37 -15.73
C CYS A 9 -9.81 -0.37 -16.60
N PRO A 10 -9.76 -0.08 -17.92
CA PRO A 10 -8.83 -0.74 -18.84
C PRO A 10 -7.37 -0.40 -18.50
N TYR A 11 -7.11 0.81 -18.00
CA TYR A 11 -5.79 1.26 -17.55
C TYR A 11 -5.11 0.32 -16.55
N ARG A 12 -5.87 -0.26 -15.61
CA ARG A 12 -5.32 -1.23 -14.67
C ARG A 12 -4.82 -2.49 -15.38
N ARG A 13 -5.59 -3.00 -16.34
CA ARG A 13 -5.22 -4.19 -17.12
C ARG A 13 -3.97 -3.92 -17.96
N TRP A 14 -3.90 -2.74 -18.59
CA TRP A 14 -2.76 -2.32 -19.38
C TRP A 14 -1.49 -2.15 -18.55
N ALA A 15 -1.58 -1.51 -17.38
CA ALA A 15 -0.45 -1.41 -16.47
C ALA A 15 0.06 -2.78 -16.02
N MET A 16 -0.86 -3.70 -15.68
CA MET A 16 -0.52 -5.06 -15.25
C MET A 16 0.03 -5.96 -16.37
N SER A 17 -0.10 -5.58 -17.64
CA SER A 17 0.51 -6.33 -18.76
C SER A 17 1.97 -5.95 -19.01
N VAL A 18 2.48 -4.90 -18.36
CA VAL A 18 3.87 -4.47 -18.49
C VAL A 18 4.75 -5.31 -17.59
N ASN A 19 5.82 -5.87 -18.16
CA ASN A 19 6.77 -6.68 -17.40
C ASN A 19 7.39 -5.88 -16.27
N GLY A 20 7.39 -6.47 -15.07
CA GLY A 20 7.89 -5.82 -13.85
C GLY A 20 6.82 -5.09 -13.03
N VAL A 21 5.58 -4.99 -13.50
CA VAL A 21 4.45 -4.46 -12.71
C VAL A 21 3.77 -5.60 -11.95
N SER A 22 3.70 -5.48 -10.62
CA SER A 22 3.04 -6.46 -9.74
C SER A 22 1.70 -5.95 -9.21
N THR A 23 1.58 -4.64 -8.99
CA THR A 23 0.32 -4.00 -8.59
C THR A 23 0.14 -2.70 -9.35
N ALA A 24 -1.09 -2.43 -9.78
CA ALA A 24 -1.50 -1.16 -10.36
C ALA A 24 -2.76 -0.63 -9.68
N LEU A 25 -2.72 0.66 -9.31
CA LEU A 25 -3.84 1.43 -8.78
C LEU A 25 -4.09 2.64 -9.69
N ILE A 26 -5.35 2.83 -10.08
CA ILE A 26 -5.74 3.89 -11.01
C ILE A 26 -6.54 4.95 -10.28
N ILE A 27 -6.15 6.20 -10.47
CA ILE A 27 -6.72 7.39 -9.83
C ILE A 27 -7.22 8.33 -10.92
N PRO A 28 -8.50 8.21 -11.31
CA PRO A 28 -9.05 9.06 -12.35
C PRO A 28 -9.22 10.49 -11.84
N LYS A 29 -8.99 11.47 -12.72
CA LYS A 29 -9.29 12.89 -12.54
C LYS A 29 -8.63 13.55 -11.33
N ARG A 30 -7.49 13.04 -10.84
CA ARG A 30 -6.77 13.67 -9.72
C ARG A 30 -6.27 15.07 -10.07
N ARG A 31 -5.74 15.26 -11.28
CA ARG A 31 -5.17 16.53 -11.75
C ARG A 31 -6.20 17.41 -12.49
N GLY A 32 -7.47 17.01 -12.46
CA GLY A 32 -8.53 17.64 -13.27
C GLY A 32 -8.58 17.11 -14.71
N GLY A 33 -9.54 17.61 -15.49
CA GLY A 33 -9.71 17.23 -16.90
C GLY A 33 -9.86 15.72 -17.13
N ASN A 34 -9.17 15.22 -18.15
CA ASN A 34 -9.08 13.80 -18.51
C ASN A 34 -7.82 13.13 -17.92
N SER A 35 -7.31 13.61 -16.78
CA SER A 35 -6.13 13.04 -16.15
C SER A 35 -6.39 11.62 -15.64
N VAL A 36 -5.47 10.70 -15.87
CA VAL A 36 -5.47 9.35 -15.32
C VAL A 36 -4.11 9.08 -14.70
N ASP A 37 -4.08 9.03 -13.38
CA ASP A 37 -2.87 8.74 -12.63
C ASP A 37 -2.80 7.24 -12.35
N VAL A 38 -1.67 6.64 -12.70
CA VAL A 38 -1.43 5.19 -12.66
C VAL A 38 -0.28 4.92 -11.70
N VAL A 39 -0.63 4.48 -10.50
CA VAL A 39 0.35 4.11 -9.48
C VAL A 39 0.74 2.65 -9.69
N ILE A 40 2.02 2.39 -9.93
CA ILE A 40 2.54 1.03 -10.11
C ILE A 40 3.58 0.66 -9.05
N THR A 41 3.61 -0.61 -8.69
CA THR A 41 4.65 -1.20 -7.84
C THR A 41 5.14 -2.51 -8.42
N SER A 42 6.40 -2.84 -8.15
CA SER A 42 7.04 -4.11 -8.50
C SER A 42 7.05 -5.06 -7.30
N SER A 43 7.44 -6.31 -7.52
CA SER A 43 7.55 -7.32 -6.46
C SER A 43 8.60 -6.86 -5.43
N GLY A 44 8.14 -6.48 -4.23
CA GLY A 44 9.02 -6.01 -3.16
C GLY A 44 9.18 -4.50 -3.04
N GLY A 45 8.44 -3.68 -3.81
CA GLY A 45 8.40 -2.23 -3.59
C GLY A 45 8.30 -1.37 -4.85
N PRO A 46 8.96 -0.21 -4.89
CA PRO A 46 8.81 0.76 -5.97
C PRO A 46 9.36 0.21 -7.28
N SER A 47 8.72 0.60 -8.38
CA SER A 47 9.16 0.24 -9.72
C SER A 47 10.36 1.07 -10.14
N SER A 48 11.28 0.47 -10.91
CA SER A 48 12.40 1.20 -11.48
C SER A 48 11.94 2.21 -12.53
N ALA A 49 12.75 3.24 -12.78
CA ALA A 49 12.46 4.25 -13.80
C ALA A 49 12.21 3.64 -15.19
N ALA A 50 12.91 2.54 -15.53
CA ALA A 50 12.72 1.82 -16.78
C ALA A 50 11.32 1.18 -16.89
N VAL A 51 10.83 0.56 -15.81
CA VAL A 51 9.48 -0.03 -15.77
C VAL A 51 8.42 1.07 -15.83
N ILE A 52 8.62 2.19 -15.12
CA ILE A 52 7.73 3.36 -15.18
C ILE A 52 7.63 3.89 -16.60
N ALA A 53 8.77 4.13 -17.26
CA ALA A 53 8.80 4.65 -18.63
C ALA A 53 8.18 3.67 -19.65
N ALA A 54 8.46 2.38 -19.52
CA ALA A 54 7.85 1.35 -20.37
C ALA A 54 6.32 1.31 -20.22
N CYS A 55 5.84 1.43 -18.97
CA CYS A 55 4.41 1.46 -18.68
C CYS A 55 3.75 2.74 -19.19
N GLN A 56 4.38 3.90 -19.01
CA GLN A 56 3.92 5.18 -19.54
C GLN A 56 3.72 5.09 -21.05
N SER A 57 4.77 4.71 -21.79
CA SER A 57 4.74 4.62 -23.25
C SER A 57 3.71 3.62 -23.77
N PHE A 58 3.56 2.47 -23.09
CA PHE A 58 2.56 1.48 -23.47
C PHE A 58 1.12 2.01 -23.33
N ILE A 59 0.81 2.61 -22.17
CA ILE A 59 -0.55 3.11 -21.90
C ILE A 59 -0.88 4.29 -22.82
N GLU A 60 0.05 5.21 -23.05
CA GLU A 60 -0.13 6.32 -23.99
C GLU A 60 -0.41 5.84 -25.42
N GLY A 61 0.20 4.73 -25.84
CA GLY A 61 -0.02 4.16 -27.18
C GLY A 61 -1.38 3.50 -27.39
N VAL A 62 -2.07 3.10 -26.31
CA VAL A 62 -3.37 2.39 -26.40
C VAL A 62 -4.55 3.20 -25.84
N ALA A 63 -4.26 4.30 -25.14
CA ALA A 63 -5.30 5.11 -24.54
C ALA A 63 -6.06 5.97 -25.58
N PRO A 64 -7.32 6.33 -25.29
CA PRO A 64 -8.06 7.26 -26.13
C PRO A 64 -7.35 8.62 -26.25
N ALA A 65 -7.46 9.24 -27.42
CA ALA A 65 -6.93 10.58 -27.65
C ALA A 65 -7.48 11.58 -26.62
N GLY A 66 -6.59 12.39 -26.02
CA GLY A 66 -6.94 13.37 -25.00
C GLY A 66 -6.96 12.85 -23.56
N ALA A 67 -6.53 11.62 -23.31
CA ALA A 67 -6.20 11.15 -21.96
C ALA A 67 -4.83 11.71 -21.53
N ASP A 68 -4.79 12.33 -20.35
CA ASP A 68 -3.53 12.82 -19.75
C ASP A 68 -3.05 11.78 -18.72
N ILE A 69 -2.10 10.94 -19.13
CA ILE A 69 -1.65 9.79 -18.34
C ILE A 69 -0.41 10.16 -17.53
N TRP A 70 -0.40 9.77 -16.26
CA TRP A 70 0.82 9.87 -15.45
C TRP A 70 1.06 8.59 -14.67
N VAL A 71 2.06 7.83 -15.09
CA VAL A 71 2.55 6.64 -14.40
C VAL A 71 3.64 7.03 -13.42
N PHE A 72 3.52 6.60 -12.18
CA PHE A 72 4.54 6.78 -11.16
C PHE A 72 4.50 5.65 -10.13
N THR A 73 5.53 5.58 -9.29
CA THR A 73 5.60 4.62 -8.19
C THR A 73 5.40 5.36 -6.86
N PRO A 74 4.70 4.78 -5.87
CA PRO A 74 4.49 5.44 -4.60
C PRO A 74 5.81 5.52 -3.84
N GLU A 75 5.95 6.56 -3.03
CA GLU A 75 7.04 6.66 -2.06
C GLU A 75 6.85 5.59 -0.98
N ILE A 76 7.92 4.83 -0.68
CA ILE A 76 7.89 3.89 0.44
C ILE A 76 7.95 4.70 1.72
N VAL A 77 6.91 4.57 2.54
CA VAL A 77 6.97 5.07 3.91
C VAL A 77 7.18 3.90 4.85
N ALA A 78 8.37 3.85 5.46
CA ALA A 78 8.65 2.94 6.56
C ALA A 78 7.80 3.36 7.77
N VAL A 79 7.01 2.42 8.30
CA VAL A 79 6.22 2.63 9.50
C VAL A 79 6.86 1.83 10.63
N ASP A 80 7.58 2.53 11.50
CA ASP A 80 8.13 1.93 12.71
C ASP A 80 7.01 1.69 13.73
N ILE A 81 6.74 0.42 14.02
CA ILE A 81 5.74 0.01 15.00
C ILE A 81 6.44 -0.28 16.31
N SER A 82 6.14 0.53 17.33
CA SER A 82 6.57 0.27 18.71
C SER A 82 5.34 -0.07 19.53
N ALA A 83 5.35 -1.20 20.23
CA ALA A 83 4.25 -1.61 21.09
C ALA A 83 4.74 -2.20 22.42
N LYS A 84 3.98 -1.96 23.49
CA LYS A 84 4.12 -2.68 24.75
C LYS A 84 3.13 -3.85 24.76
N VAL A 85 3.65 -5.05 24.92
CA VAL A 85 2.86 -6.28 25.01
C VAL A 85 2.92 -6.78 26.45
N LYS A 86 1.76 -7.11 27.02
CA LYS A 86 1.67 -7.82 28.29
C LYS A 86 1.47 -9.32 28.00
N PRO A 87 2.48 -10.17 28.24
CA PRO A 87 2.36 -11.60 28.01
C PRO A 87 1.48 -12.28 29.06
N ALA A 88 0.89 -13.40 28.67
CA ALA A 88 0.19 -14.31 29.56
C ALA A 88 1.18 -15.12 30.42
N PRO A 89 0.74 -15.67 31.57
CA PRO A 89 1.56 -16.60 32.35
C PRO A 89 2.07 -17.75 31.46
N GLY A 90 3.38 -18.00 31.50
CA GLY A 90 4.04 -19.01 30.66
C GLY A 90 4.56 -18.51 29.31
N TYR A 91 4.32 -17.24 28.95
CA TYR A 91 4.88 -16.60 27.76
C TYR A 91 5.91 -15.53 28.14
N THR A 92 6.94 -15.38 27.31
CA THR A 92 7.93 -14.29 27.42
C THR A 92 7.83 -13.37 26.20
N LEU A 93 8.33 -12.14 26.33
CA LEU A 93 8.38 -11.21 25.20
C LEU A 93 9.17 -11.77 24.02
N GLU A 94 10.25 -12.50 24.31
CA GLU A 94 11.09 -13.16 23.29
C GLU A 94 10.30 -14.20 22.50
N THR A 95 9.48 -15.02 23.17
CA THR A 95 8.64 -16.03 22.49
C THR A 95 7.51 -15.42 21.67
N LEU A 96 7.07 -14.20 22.01
CA LEU A 96 5.99 -13.52 21.30
C LEU A 96 6.49 -12.60 20.19
N GLN A 97 7.79 -12.28 20.13
CA GLN A 97 8.33 -11.31 19.19
C GLN A 97 8.07 -11.72 17.72
N GLU A 98 8.46 -12.94 17.34
CA GLU A 98 8.30 -13.41 15.96
C GLU A 98 6.81 -13.56 15.54
N PRO A 99 5.91 -14.12 16.38
CA PRO A 99 4.47 -14.11 16.11
C PRO A 99 3.88 -12.71 15.95
N VAL A 100 4.29 -11.75 16.78
CA VAL A 100 3.80 -10.35 16.72
C VAL A 100 4.28 -9.68 15.44
N GLU A 101 5.55 -9.82 15.07
CA GLU A 101 6.08 -9.32 13.81
C GLU A 101 5.37 -9.95 12.60
N GLY A 102 5.11 -11.26 12.66
CA GLY A 102 4.34 -11.99 11.65
C GLY A 102 2.94 -11.43 11.47
N ALA A 103 2.21 -11.20 12.57
CA ALA A 103 0.88 -10.60 12.55
C ALA A 103 0.87 -9.19 11.95
N CYS A 104 1.86 -8.36 12.32
CA CYS A 104 2.05 -7.03 11.72
C CYS A 104 2.27 -7.13 10.21
N ARG A 105 3.17 -8.01 9.75
CA ARG A 105 3.44 -8.21 8.31
C ARG A 105 2.19 -8.65 7.56
N GLN A 106 1.37 -9.53 8.14
CA GLN A 106 0.11 -9.98 7.53
C GLN A 106 -0.93 -8.86 7.39
N VAL A 107 -0.96 -7.91 8.33
CA VAL A 107 -1.86 -6.74 8.23
C VAL A 107 -1.37 -5.75 7.18
N ILE A 108 -0.05 -5.55 7.08
CA ILE A 108 0.57 -4.53 6.21
C ILE A 108 0.71 -5.01 4.76
N ALA A 109 1.09 -6.27 4.53
CA ALA A 109 1.33 -6.81 3.19
C ALA A 109 0.17 -6.63 2.18
N PRO A 110 -1.11 -6.81 2.55
CA PRO A 110 -2.23 -6.63 1.62
C PRO A 110 -2.69 -5.17 1.48
N VAL A 111 -2.09 -4.22 2.21
CA VAL A 111 -2.49 -2.80 2.15
C VAL A 111 -2.13 -2.26 0.77
N VAL A 112 -3.15 -1.81 0.05
CA VAL A 112 -2.95 -1.22 -1.28
C VAL A 112 -2.28 0.14 -1.11
N PRO A 113 -1.41 0.58 -2.05
CA PRO A 113 -0.93 1.96 -2.06
C PRO A 113 -2.09 2.94 -1.89
N LEU A 114 -1.89 3.99 -1.09
CA LEU A 114 -2.91 5.01 -0.78
C LEU A 114 -4.06 4.56 0.14
N GLU A 115 -4.04 3.34 0.67
CA GLU A 115 -4.97 2.92 1.71
C GLU A 115 -4.48 3.36 3.10
N THR A 116 -5.39 3.83 3.95
CA THR A 116 -5.07 4.18 5.35
C THR A 116 -4.77 2.91 6.14
N LEU A 117 -3.60 2.86 6.79
CA LEU A 117 -3.29 1.82 7.76
C LEU A 117 -3.97 2.16 9.09
N TYR A 118 -5.03 1.43 9.40
CA TYR A 118 -5.75 1.61 10.66
C TYR A 118 -5.08 0.84 11.81
N LEU A 119 -4.75 1.56 12.88
CA LEU A 119 -4.15 0.96 14.09
C LEU A 119 -5.01 -0.17 14.68
N ILE A 120 -6.34 -0.06 14.58
CA ILE A 120 -7.24 -1.11 15.09
C ILE A 120 -7.04 -2.46 14.41
N ARG A 121 -6.60 -2.49 13.13
CA ARG A 121 -6.30 -3.75 12.43
C ARG A 121 -5.03 -4.40 12.97
N LEU A 122 -4.03 -3.60 13.32
CA LEU A 122 -2.80 -4.08 13.97
C LEU A 122 -3.11 -4.59 15.38
N THR A 123 -3.84 -3.80 16.18
CA THR A 123 -4.24 -4.20 17.53
C THR A 123 -5.03 -5.50 17.50
N ALA A 124 -6.02 -5.63 16.62
CA ALA A 124 -6.83 -6.84 16.52
C ALA A 124 -6.01 -8.07 16.12
N ALA A 125 -5.07 -7.94 15.16
CA ALA A 125 -4.22 -9.04 14.73
C ALA A 125 -3.28 -9.51 15.84
N ILE A 126 -2.67 -8.59 16.58
CA ILE A 126 -1.77 -8.92 17.69
C ILE A 126 -2.55 -9.47 18.89
N SER A 127 -3.71 -8.91 19.22
CA SER A 127 -4.57 -9.41 20.30
C SER A 127 -5.16 -10.80 20.03
N ALA A 128 -5.21 -11.23 18.77
CA ALA A 128 -5.63 -12.59 18.41
C ALA A 128 -4.53 -13.64 18.63
N LEU A 129 -3.28 -13.23 18.91
CA LEU A 129 -2.19 -14.15 19.21
C LEU A 129 -2.37 -14.79 20.59
N GLY A 130 -2.16 -16.11 20.65
CA GLY A 130 -2.09 -16.82 21.92
C GLY A 130 -0.96 -16.27 22.79
N GLY A 131 -1.27 -15.95 24.04
CA GLY A 131 -0.28 -15.44 25.00
C GLY A 131 -0.21 -13.91 25.12
N VAL A 132 -1.02 -13.14 24.39
CA VAL A 132 -1.13 -11.68 24.58
C VAL A 132 -2.34 -11.36 25.47
N ILE A 133 -2.11 -10.75 26.64
CA ILE A 133 -3.17 -10.29 27.55
C ILE A 133 -3.56 -8.85 27.24
N ASP A 134 -2.58 -7.98 27.01
CA ASP A 134 -2.79 -6.56 26.77
C ASP A 134 -1.75 -6.04 25.79
N LEU A 135 -2.11 -5.00 25.05
CA LEU A 135 -1.31 -4.40 24.00
C LEU A 135 -1.53 -2.89 23.97
N LYS A 136 -0.42 -2.15 23.97
CA LYS A 136 -0.43 -0.70 23.72
C LYS A 136 0.56 -0.34 22.63
N ILE A 137 0.05 0.10 21.48
CA ILE A 137 0.87 0.69 20.42
C ILE A 137 1.31 2.10 20.90
N LEU A 138 2.63 2.32 20.93
CA LEU A 138 3.28 3.59 21.26
C LEU A 138 3.55 4.43 20.00
N ALA A 139 3.90 3.77 18.88
CA ALA A 139 4.12 4.41 17.60
C ALA A 139 3.60 3.51 16.45
N PRO A 140 3.00 4.07 15.40
CA PRO A 140 2.70 5.49 15.23
C PRO A 140 1.53 5.96 16.13
N SER A 141 1.62 7.18 16.66
CA SER A 141 0.60 7.75 17.59
C SER A 141 -0.69 8.20 16.90
N ARG A 142 -0.71 8.20 15.57
CA ARG A 142 -1.89 8.43 14.74
C ARG A 142 -1.93 7.42 13.59
N GLN A 143 -3.14 7.20 13.08
CA GLN A 143 -3.35 6.45 11.84
C GLN A 143 -2.53 7.08 10.70
N TYR A 144 -1.92 6.22 9.89
CA TYR A 144 -1.15 6.67 8.74
C TYR A 144 -2.08 6.77 7.53
N SER A 145 -2.30 7.99 7.05
CA SER A 145 -3.02 8.27 5.82
C SER A 145 -2.01 8.74 4.76
N PRO A 146 -1.68 7.89 3.77
CA PRO A 146 -0.80 8.28 2.69
C PRO A 146 -1.37 9.49 1.93
N ARG A 147 -0.51 10.48 1.64
CA ARG A 147 -0.85 11.60 0.77
C ARG A 147 -0.08 11.46 -0.53
N LEU A 148 -0.78 11.71 -1.64
CA LEU A 148 -0.10 11.92 -2.91
C LEU A 148 0.53 13.30 -2.88
N VAL A 149 1.86 13.35 -2.91
CA VAL A 149 2.58 14.59 -3.17
C VAL A 149 2.34 14.92 -4.65
N GLY A 150 1.52 15.93 -4.92
CA GLY A 150 1.45 16.53 -6.25
C GLY A 150 2.62 17.50 -6.37
N CYS A 151 3.55 17.26 -7.30
CA CYS A 151 4.37 18.35 -7.80
C CYS A 151 3.43 19.31 -8.53
N ALA A 152 3.42 20.56 -8.05
CA ALA A 152 2.84 21.70 -8.75
C ALA A 152 3.66 22.01 -10.01
#